data_AF-A0A820IW84-F1
#
_entry.id   AF-A0A820IW84-F1
#
_cell.length_a   1.000
_cell.length_b   1.000
_cell.length_c   1.000
_cell.angle_alpha   90.00
_cell.angle_beta   90.00
_cell.angle_gamma   90.00
#
_symmetry.space_group_name_H-M   'P 1'
#
loop_
_entity.id
_entity.type
_entity.pdbx_description
1 polymer ?
#
loop_
_entity_poly.entity_id
_entity_poly.type
_entity_poly.pdbx_seq_one_letter_code
_entity_poly.pdbx_strand_id
1 'polypeptide(L)'
;YLRRDTLAMLLSLSNVNHGSNIAIVESCQGLILASAIQRCAGGDGLIFNLTPAGEHNSTSPCCDFMDFSSESTANVYTIPIENIGDTNAVERVNQVKPKQEEPTEKSLQALARRQRRFDGLQLFEKTKLNSLIIASKYDSLSILQHLVDYLAISSHFVVYSQSIQTLLECYQFLKKHGGTIHVEVADSWLREYQVRLSK
;
A
#
# COMPACT_ATOMS: atom_id res chain seq x y z
N TYR A 1 1.28 -15.73 6.00
CA TYR A 1 -0.06 -16.30 5.79
C TYR A 1 -1.09 -15.22 6.12
N LEU A 2 -2.05 -14.89 5.23
CA LEU A 2 -3.14 -13.93 5.48
C LEU A 2 -4.46 -14.64 5.12
N ARG A 3 -5.41 -14.75 6.06
CA ARG A 3 -6.68 -15.45 5.84
C ARG A 3 -7.74 -14.52 5.24
N ARG A 4 -8.75 -15.07 4.55
CA ARG A 4 -9.79 -14.30 3.85
C ARG A 4 -10.62 -13.39 4.79
N ASP A 5 -10.94 -13.88 5.98
CA ASP A 5 -11.64 -13.13 7.03
C ASP A 5 -10.77 -12.00 7.59
N THR A 6 -9.47 -12.27 7.78
CA THR A 6 -8.51 -11.25 8.20
C THR A 6 -8.33 -10.17 7.13
N LEU A 7 -8.29 -10.53 5.85
CA LEU A 7 -8.29 -9.56 4.74
C LEU A 7 -9.57 -8.71 4.74
N ALA A 8 -10.74 -9.33 4.92
CA ALA A 8 -12.01 -8.61 4.99
C ALA A 8 -12.06 -7.65 6.19
N MET A 9 -11.56 -8.09 7.35
CA MET A 9 -11.43 -7.25 8.55
C MET A 9 -10.49 -6.08 8.30
N LEU A 10 -9.30 -6.34 7.72
CA LEU A 10 -8.32 -5.33 7.38
C LEU A 10 -8.90 -4.23 6.48
N LEU A 11 -9.58 -4.61 5.39
CA LEU A 11 -10.19 -3.64 4.48
C LEU A 11 -11.36 -2.85 5.09
N SER A 12 -12.06 -3.46 6.05
CA SER A 12 -13.17 -2.80 6.75
C SER A 12 -12.65 -1.80 7.78
N LEU A 13 -11.63 -2.17 8.57
CA LEU A 13 -11.01 -1.32 9.57
C LEU A 13 -10.18 -0.18 8.95
N SER A 14 -9.61 -0.40 7.77
CA SER A 14 -8.86 0.63 7.04
C SER A 14 -9.77 1.64 6.35
N ASN A 15 -11.10 1.43 6.37
CA ASN A 15 -12.10 2.27 5.73
C ASN A 15 -11.78 2.57 4.26
N VAL A 16 -11.26 1.57 3.53
CA VAL A 16 -10.97 1.72 2.10
C VAL A 16 -12.28 1.81 1.33
N ASN A 17 -12.50 2.98 0.71
CA ASN A 17 -13.72 3.35 -0.01
C ASN A 17 -13.40 4.24 -1.23
N HIS A 18 -14.42 4.57 -2.02
CA HIS A 18 -14.28 5.47 -3.17
C HIS A 18 -13.72 6.85 -2.74
N GLY A 19 -12.76 7.39 -3.49
CA GLY A 19 -12.17 8.71 -3.17
C GLY A 19 -11.14 8.71 -2.04
N SER A 20 -10.85 7.57 -1.40
CA SER A 20 -9.82 7.49 -0.37
C SER A 20 -8.41 7.65 -0.94
N ASN A 21 -7.56 8.42 -0.24
CA ASN A 21 -6.11 8.42 -0.46
C ASN A 21 -5.45 7.39 0.46
N ILE A 22 -4.88 6.33 -0.11
CA ILE A 22 -4.47 5.13 0.62
C ILE A 22 -3.00 4.87 0.37
N ALA A 23 -2.24 4.60 1.43
CA ALA A 23 -0.91 4.02 1.33
C ALA A 23 -0.96 2.53 1.72
N ILE A 24 -0.35 1.68 0.89
CA ILE A 24 -0.33 0.23 1.08
C ILE A 24 1.12 -0.23 1.06
N VAL A 25 1.58 -0.88 2.12
CA VAL A 25 2.85 -1.61 2.15
C VAL A 25 2.53 -3.08 2.34
N GLU A 26 2.69 -3.89 1.29
CA GLU A 26 2.35 -5.31 1.36
C GLU A 26 3.45 -6.24 0.86
N SER A 27 3.38 -7.50 1.30
CA SER A 27 4.14 -8.62 0.73
C SER A 27 3.22 -9.80 0.43
N CYS A 28 1.98 -9.52 0.02
CA CYS A 28 0.93 -10.50 -0.29
C CYS A 28 0.66 -10.62 -1.80
N GLN A 29 1.69 -10.42 -2.64
CA GLN A 29 1.63 -10.60 -4.10
C GLN A 29 0.59 -9.71 -4.82
N GLY A 30 0.30 -8.53 -4.28
CA GLY A 30 -0.70 -7.63 -4.84
C GLY A 30 -2.12 -7.91 -4.37
N LEU A 31 -2.35 -8.81 -3.40
CA LEU A 31 -3.69 -9.19 -2.96
C LEU A 31 -4.41 -8.02 -2.28
N ILE A 32 -3.71 -7.28 -1.41
CA ILE A 32 -4.29 -6.14 -0.71
C ILE A 32 -4.43 -4.96 -1.67
N LEU A 33 -3.43 -4.73 -2.54
CA LEU A 33 -3.51 -3.74 -3.60
C LEU A 33 -4.71 -3.99 -4.51
N ALA A 34 -4.88 -5.22 -5.03
CA ALA A 34 -6.01 -5.58 -5.86
C ALA A 34 -7.35 -5.36 -5.14
N SER A 35 -7.43 -5.76 -3.87
CA SER A 35 -8.63 -5.54 -3.05
C SER A 35 -8.94 -4.06 -2.86
N ALA A 36 -7.93 -3.22 -2.70
CA ALA A 36 -8.08 -1.78 -2.59
C ALA A 36 -8.51 -1.15 -3.93
N ILE A 37 -7.87 -1.52 -5.04
CA ILE A 37 -8.27 -1.08 -6.39
C ILE A 37 -9.74 -1.43 -6.65
N GLN A 38 -10.15 -2.66 -6.33
CA GLN A 38 -11.53 -3.09 -6.51
C GLN A 38 -12.53 -2.25 -5.69
N ARG A 39 -12.17 -1.87 -4.45
CA ARG A 39 -13.04 -1.04 -3.59
C ARG A 39 -13.05 0.43 -3.97
N CYS A 40 -11.97 0.95 -4.56
CA CYS A 40 -11.83 2.35 -4.94
C CYS A 40 -12.17 2.62 -6.42
N ALA A 41 -12.43 1.57 -7.20
CA ALA A 41 -12.70 1.66 -8.64
C ALA A 41 -13.78 2.71 -8.97
N GLY A 42 -13.49 3.55 -9.97
CA GLY A 42 -14.40 4.60 -10.43
C GLY A 42 -14.44 5.87 -9.57
N GLY A 43 -13.55 6.00 -8.58
CA GLY A 43 -13.40 7.22 -7.78
C GLY A 43 -12.09 7.96 -8.00
N ASP A 44 -12.03 9.20 -7.52
CA ASP A 44 -10.89 10.12 -7.69
C ASP A 44 -9.79 9.91 -6.63
N GLY A 45 -9.88 8.82 -5.86
CA GLY A 45 -8.96 8.50 -4.78
C GLY A 45 -7.62 7.99 -5.32
N LEU A 46 -6.57 8.19 -4.53
CA LEU A 46 -5.21 7.84 -4.91
C LEU A 46 -4.73 6.63 -4.13
N ILE A 47 -4.14 5.65 -4.82
CA ILE A 47 -3.59 4.45 -4.19
C ILE A 47 -2.07 4.45 -4.38
N PHE A 48 -1.36 4.56 -3.27
CA PHE A 48 0.10 4.50 -3.23
C PHE A 48 0.54 3.11 -2.77
N ASN A 49 1.02 2.29 -3.71
CA ASN A 49 1.65 1.01 -3.42
C ASN A 49 3.13 1.24 -3.08
N LEU A 50 3.44 1.20 -1.80
CA LEU A 50 4.75 1.49 -1.25
C LEU A 50 5.58 0.21 -1.16
N THR A 51 6.63 0.12 -1.96
CA THR A 51 7.44 -1.08 -2.05
C THR A 51 8.67 -0.97 -1.14
N PRO A 52 8.89 -1.91 -0.21
CA PRO A 52 10.09 -1.96 0.60
C PRO A 52 11.31 -2.49 -0.17
N ALA A 53 12.51 -2.18 0.32
CA ALA A 53 13.80 -2.74 -0.13
C ALA A 53 14.15 -2.50 -1.61
N GLY A 54 13.84 -1.31 -2.13
CA GLY A 54 14.24 -0.91 -3.48
C GLY A 54 13.60 -1.75 -4.59
N GLU A 55 12.54 -2.51 -4.31
CA GLU A 55 11.81 -3.28 -5.33
C GLU A 55 11.14 -2.31 -6.31
N HIS A 56 11.85 -1.99 -7.40
CA HIS A 56 11.40 -1.03 -8.41
C HIS A 56 10.33 -1.59 -9.35
N ASN A 57 10.16 -2.90 -9.37
CA ASN A 57 9.17 -3.62 -10.15
C ASN A 57 8.46 -4.62 -9.22
N SER A 58 7.59 -4.14 -8.32
CA SER A 58 6.73 -5.06 -7.58
C SER A 58 5.78 -5.73 -8.57
N THR A 59 6.11 -6.95 -8.98
CA THR A 59 5.14 -7.78 -9.68
C THR A 59 3.95 -7.95 -8.73
N SER A 60 2.76 -7.66 -9.22
CA SER A 60 1.53 -7.80 -8.44
C SER A 60 0.64 -8.82 -9.16
N PRO A 61 0.99 -10.13 -9.12
CA PRO A 61 0.26 -11.14 -9.87
C PRO A 61 -1.24 -11.12 -9.59
N CYS A 62 -1.64 -10.84 -8.35
CA CYS A 62 -3.05 -10.73 -8.00
C CYS A 62 -3.76 -9.60 -8.76
N CYS A 63 -3.09 -8.49 -9.07
CA CYS A 63 -3.68 -7.45 -9.90
C CYS A 63 -3.82 -7.90 -11.36
N ASP A 64 -2.85 -8.66 -11.87
CA ASP A 64 -2.89 -9.19 -13.24
C ASP A 64 -4.05 -10.19 -13.42
N PHE A 65 -4.40 -10.96 -12.39
CA PHE A 65 -5.53 -11.92 -12.42
C PHE A 65 -6.91 -11.29 -12.29
N MET A 66 -7.01 -10.00 -11.94
CA MET A 66 -8.28 -9.33 -11.68
C MET A 66 -8.86 -8.61 -12.90
N ASP A 67 -8.15 -8.64 -14.04
CA ASP A 67 -8.55 -8.01 -15.30
C ASP A 67 -9.02 -6.55 -15.12
N PHE A 68 -8.30 -5.77 -14.30
CA PHE A 68 -8.64 -4.37 -14.06
C PHE A 68 -8.54 -3.53 -15.34
N SER A 69 -9.50 -2.62 -15.51
CA SER A 69 -9.44 -1.63 -16.57
C SER A 69 -8.27 -0.64 -16.36
N SER A 70 -7.84 0.01 -17.44
CA SER A 70 -6.87 1.11 -17.36
C SER A 70 -7.37 2.29 -16.51
N GLU A 71 -8.69 2.49 -16.45
CA GLU A 71 -9.32 3.53 -15.62
C GLU A 71 -9.19 3.21 -14.13
N SER A 72 -9.46 1.95 -13.74
CA SER A 72 -9.34 1.52 -12.35
C SER A 72 -7.91 1.58 -11.81
N THR A 73 -6.91 1.47 -12.70
CA THR A 73 -5.49 1.49 -12.34
C THR A 73 -4.81 2.84 -12.61
N ALA A 74 -5.54 3.84 -13.14
CA ALA A 74 -5.00 5.14 -13.48
C ALA A 74 -4.41 5.87 -12.26
N ASN A 75 -5.11 5.78 -11.12
CA ASN A 75 -4.76 6.45 -9.88
C ASN A 75 -3.87 5.61 -8.94
N VAL A 76 -3.29 4.52 -9.46
CA VAL A 76 -2.38 3.65 -8.72
C VAL A 76 -0.94 4.05 -9.01
N TYR A 77 -0.17 4.33 -7.97
CA TYR A 77 1.23 4.72 -8.04
C TYR A 77 2.10 3.80 -7.21
N THR A 78 3.13 3.22 -7.82
CA THR A 78 4.08 2.36 -7.12
C THR A 78 5.35 3.14 -6.79
N ILE A 79 5.71 3.20 -5.50
CA ILE A 79 6.79 4.06 -5.00
C ILE A 79 7.68 3.30 -4.00
N PRO A 80 8.98 3.27 -4.30
CA PRO A 80 10.08 3.27 -3.35
C PRO A 80 9.77 3.74 -1.94
N ILE A 81 9.57 2.91 -0.90
CA ILE A 81 9.35 3.47 0.45
C ILE A 81 10.52 4.35 0.91
N GLU A 82 11.74 4.00 0.47
CA GLU A 82 12.99 4.76 0.70
C GLU A 82 13.00 6.14 0.05
N ASN A 83 12.20 6.35 -0.99
CA ASN A 83 12.11 7.63 -1.68
C ASN A 83 11.20 8.63 -0.94
N ILE A 84 10.39 8.16 0.01
CA ILE A 84 9.47 9.01 0.77
C ILE A 84 10.27 9.83 1.78
N GLY A 85 10.20 11.14 1.65
CA GLY A 85 10.93 12.09 2.52
C GLY A 85 12.38 12.34 2.08
N ASP A 86 12.86 11.71 1.01
CA ASP A 86 14.19 12.00 0.45
C ASP A 86 14.09 13.11 -0.62
N THR A 87 14.53 14.31 -0.25
CA THR A 87 14.59 15.49 -1.14
C THR A 87 15.41 15.23 -2.40
N ASN A 88 16.40 14.32 -2.35
CA ASN A 88 17.25 13.98 -3.49
C ASN A 88 16.64 12.91 -4.39
N ALA A 89 15.58 12.22 -3.99
CA ALA A 89 14.94 11.19 -4.80
C ALA A 89 14.34 11.80 -6.08
N VAL A 90 13.77 13.00 -5.96
CA VAL A 90 13.24 13.81 -7.06
C VAL A 90 14.36 14.16 -8.06
N GLU A 91 15.55 14.52 -7.57
CA GLU A 91 16.69 14.89 -8.40
C GLU A 91 17.36 13.68 -9.09
N ARG A 92 17.48 12.54 -8.40
CA ARG A 92 17.98 11.28 -8.99
C ARG A 92 17.11 10.82 -10.17
N VAL A 93 15.81 11.10 -10.10
CA VAL A 93 14.85 10.85 -11.20
C VAL A 93 14.95 11.88 -12.33
N ASN A 94 15.65 12.99 -12.18
CA ASN A 94 15.90 13.95 -13.27
C ASN A 94 17.27 13.80 -13.95
N GLN A 95 18.26 13.17 -13.32
CA GLN A 95 19.65 13.20 -13.79
C GLN A 95 20.06 12.20 -14.91
N VAL A 96 19.17 11.33 -15.40
CA VAL A 96 19.54 10.47 -16.55
C VAL A 96 19.33 11.24 -17.85
N LYS A 97 20.41 11.85 -18.33
CA LYS A 97 20.47 12.40 -19.70
C LYS A 97 20.20 11.26 -20.70
N PRO A 98 19.39 11.48 -21.74
CA PRO A 98 19.21 10.49 -22.79
C PRO A 98 20.57 10.19 -23.42
N LYS A 99 20.98 8.93 -23.41
CA LYS A 99 22.04 8.46 -24.32
C LYS A 99 21.56 8.72 -25.74
N GLN A 100 22.45 9.19 -26.62
CA GLN A 100 22.17 9.53 -28.03
C GLN A 100 21.93 8.28 -28.92
N GLU A 101 21.20 7.28 -28.41
CA GLU A 101 20.79 6.09 -29.16
C GLU A 101 19.30 6.20 -29.52
N GLU A 102 18.95 5.76 -30.72
CA GLU A 102 17.56 5.63 -31.18
C GLU A 102 16.71 4.93 -30.09
N PRO A 103 15.57 5.51 -29.67
CA PRO A 103 14.82 5.01 -28.55
C PRO A 103 14.21 3.65 -28.87
N THR A 104 14.73 2.60 -28.23
CA THR A 104 14.12 1.28 -28.25
C THR A 104 12.78 1.29 -27.50
N GLU A 105 11.81 0.47 -27.89
CA GLU A 105 10.50 0.37 -27.19
C GLU A 105 10.65 0.14 -25.67
N LYS A 106 11.65 -0.64 -25.27
CA LYS A 106 11.98 -0.88 -23.85
C LYS A 106 12.47 0.37 -23.12
N SER A 107 13.20 1.27 -23.78
CA SER A 107 13.69 2.50 -23.16
C SER A 107 12.56 3.50 -22.96
N LEU A 108 11.62 3.60 -23.92
CA LEU A 108 10.40 4.40 -23.79
C LEU A 108 9.53 3.92 -22.62
N GLN A 109 9.32 2.61 -22.49
CA GLN A 109 8.57 2.04 -21.36
C GLN A 109 9.26 2.31 -20.02
N ALA A 110 10.60 2.21 -19.97
CA ALA A 110 11.37 2.53 -18.76
C ALA A 110 11.25 4.01 -18.38
N LEU A 111 11.29 4.92 -19.35
CA LEU A 111 11.07 6.36 -19.15
C LEU A 111 9.66 6.66 -18.66
N ALA A 112 8.64 6.05 -19.25
CA ALA A 112 7.24 6.22 -18.82
C ALA A 112 7.04 5.74 -17.37
N ARG A 113 7.61 4.59 -16.99
CA ARG A 113 7.58 4.09 -15.61
C ARG A 113 8.28 5.04 -14.64
N ARG A 114 9.42 5.58 -15.04
CA ARG A 114 10.19 6.56 -14.26
C ARG A 114 9.38 7.85 -14.04
N GLN A 115 8.75 8.38 -15.10
CA GLN A 115 7.88 9.55 -15.00
C GLN A 115 6.70 9.28 -14.07
N ARG A 116 6.00 8.15 -14.25
CA ARG A 116 4.88 7.77 -13.39
C ARG A 116 5.27 7.67 -11.91
N ARG A 117 6.47 7.16 -11.62
CA ARG A 117 7.00 7.11 -10.25
C ARG A 117 7.31 8.50 -9.69
N PHE A 118 7.85 9.40 -10.51
CA PHE A 118 8.09 10.79 -10.14
C PHE A 118 6.78 11.50 -9.81
N ASP A 119 5.78 11.39 -10.69
CA ASP A 119 4.47 11.99 -10.50
C ASP A 119 3.81 11.45 -9.22
N GLY A 120 3.91 10.15 -8.98
CA GLY A 120 3.43 9.51 -7.76
C GLY A 120 4.09 10.05 -6.50
N LEU A 121 5.40 10.29 -6.50
CA LEU A 121 6.12 10.85 -5.35
C LEU A 121 5.68 12.29 -5.07
N GLN A 122 5.58 13.13 -6.10
CA GLN A 122 5.08 14.50 -5.96
C GLN A 122 3.65 14.54 -5.44
N LEU A 123 2.82 13.60 -5.87
CA LEU A 123 1.43 13.50 -5.44
C LEU A 123 1.33 13.00 -4.00
N PHE A 124 2.15 12.03 -3.61
CA PHE A 124 2.23 11.54 -2.24
C PHE A 124 2.58 12.67 -1.25
N GLU A 125 3.56 13.52 -1.58
CA GLU A 125 3.97 14.63 -0.71
C GLU A 125 2.89 15.71 -0.57
N LYS A 126 2.11 15.96 -1.63
CA LYS A 126 1.04 16.97 -1.64
C LYS A 126 -0.24 16.49 -0.97
N THR A 127 -0.45 15.18 -0.92
CA THR A 127 -1.72 14.59 -0.46
C THR A 127 -1.60 14.13 0.98
N LYS A 128 -2.69 14.25 1.73
CA LYS A 128 -2.80 13.65 3.06
C LYS A 128 -3.52 12.32 2.92
N LEU A 129 -2.98 11.29 3.60
CA LEU A 129 -3.50 9.94 3.52
C LEU A 129 -4.70 9.77 4.47
N ASN A 130 -5.77 9.16 3.98
CA ASN A 130 -6.95 8.81 4.78
C ASN A 130 -6.87 7.40 5.34
N SER A 131 -6.03 6.55 4.74
CA SER A 131 -5.88 5.15 5.12
C SER A 131 -4.44 4.68 4.92
N LEU A 132 -3.92 3.93 5.90
CA LEU A 132 -2.63 3.26 5.82
C LEU A 132 -2.82 1.76 6.10
N ILE A 133 -2.33 0.92 5.20
CA ILE A 133 -2.35 -0.53 5.35
C ILE A 133 -0.92 -1.05 5.32
N ILE A 134 -0.51 -1.74 6.37
CA ILE A 134 0.79 -2.42 6.46
C ILE A 134 0.53 -3.92 6.63
N ALA A 135 0.94 -4.72 5.67
CA ALA A 135 0.79 -6.18 5.68
C ALA A 135 2.01 -6.82 5.00
N SER A 136 3.14 -6.64 5.64
CA SER A 136 4.45 -6.86 5.06
C SER A 136 5.19 -7.99 5.76
N LYS A 137 6.14 -8.61 5.06
CA LYS A 137 7.09 -9.56 5.70
C LYS A 137 8.25 -8.84 6.41
N TYR A 138 8.40 -7.55 6.12
CA TYR A 138 9.42 -6.68 6.72
C TYR A 138 8.96 -6.16 8.08
N ASP A 139 9.86 -5.53 8.83
CA ASP A 139 9.54 -5.00 10.16
C ASP A 139 8.44 -3.92 10.09
N SER A 140 7.29 -4.24 10.69
CA SER A 140 6.12 -3.38 10.66
C SER A 140 6.30 -2.13 11.52
N LEU A 141 7.13 -2.21 12.57
CA LEU A 141 7.39 -1.06 13.45
C LEU A 141 8.13 0.04 12.70
N SER A 142 9.23 -0.29 12.01
CA SER A 142 10.00 0.66 11.21
C SER A 142 9.15 1.31 10.11
N ILE A 143 8.32 0.51 9.43
CA ILE A 143 7.42 1.03 8.39
C ILE A 143 6.37 1.98 8.99
N LEU A 144 5.77 1.60 10.12
CA LEU A 144 4.77 2.42 10.80
C LEU A 144 5.37 3.75 11.28
N GLN A 145 6.56 3.71 11.89
CA GLN A 145 7.31 4.89 12.32
C GLN A 145 7.54 5.88 11.18
N HIS A 146 7.88 5.37 9.99
CA HIS A 146 8.13 6.21 8.83
C HIS A 146 6.85 6.81 8.22
N LEU A 147 5.73 6.10 8.28
CA LEU A 147 4.52 6.45 7.53
C LEU A 147 3.41 7.11 8.35
N VAL A 148 3.41 6.96 9.68
CA VAL A 148 2.29 7.42 10.52
C VAL A 148 2.07 8.95 10.43
N ASP A 149 3.13 9.73 10.21
CA ASP A 149 3.04 11.20 10.15
C ASP A 149 2.48 11.73 8.81
N TYR A 150 2.36 10.87 7.80
CA TYR A 150 1.74 11.22 6.52
C TYR A 150 0.21 11.09 6.54
N LEU A 151 -0.34 10.48 7.58
CA LEU A 151 -1.77 10.35 7.80
C LEU A 151 -2.43 11.69 8.12
N ALA A 152 -3.64 11.90 7.57
CA ALA A 152 -4.50 13.01 7.92
C ALA A 152 -5.05 12.85 9.35
N ILE A 153 -5.52 13.95 9.95
CA ILE A 153 -6.31 13.86 11.18
C ILE A 153 -7.57 13.04 10.90
N SER A 154 -7.98 12.19 11.85
CA SER A 154 -9.16 11.31 11.72
C SER A 154 -9.05 10.25 10.60
N SER A 155 -7.84 9.90 10.18
CA SER A 155 -7.56 8.79 9.26
C SER A 155 -7.55 7.44 9.97
N HIS A 156 -7.56 6.37 9.17
CA HIS A 156 -7.49 4.99 9.64
C HIS A 156 -6.12 4.39 9.33
N PHE A 157 -5.66 3.47 10.17
CA PHE A 157 -4.51 2.63 9.83
C PHE A 157 -4.77 1.21 10.30
N VAL A 158 -4.22 0.24 9.58
CA VAL A 158 -4.28 -1.18 9.95
C VAL A 158 -2.92 -1.81 9.72
N VAL A 159 -2.39 -2.45 10.76
CA VAL A 159 -1.14 -3.20 10.70
C VAL A 159 -1.45 -4.67 10.89
N TYR A 160 -1.11 -5.45 9.88
CA TYR A 160 -1.18 -6.90 9.88
C TYR A 160 0.22 -7.49 10.10
N SER A 161 0.32 -8.37 11.08
CA SER A 161 1.50 -9.22 11.27
C SER A 161 1.04 -10.63 11.66
N GLN A 162 1.85 -11.62 11.28
CA GLN A 162 1.65 -13.01 11.70
C GLN A 162 2.06 -13.22 13.16
N SER A 163 2.87 -12.32 13.72
CA SER A 163 3.33 -12.37 15.09
C SER A 163 2.67 -11.26 15.91
N ILE A 164 1.99 -11.64 16.99
CA ILE A 164 1.42 -10.69 17.94
C ILE A 164 2.50 -9.82 18.60
N GLN A 165 3.72 -10.34 18.77
CA GLN A 165 4.82 -9.60 19.39
C GLN A 165 5.16 -8.31 18.63
N THR A 166 5.24 -8.39 17.29
CA THR A 166 5.47 -7.21 16.44
C THR A 166 4.34 -6.19 16.57
N LEU A 167 3.09 -6.65 16.72
CA LEU A 167 1.94 -5.75 16.91
C LEU A 167 1.97 -5.09 18.29
N LEU A 168 2.43 -5.79 19.33
CA LEU A 168 2.60 -5.22 20.67
C LEU A 168 3.68 -4.13 20.68
N GLU A 169 4.77 -4.32 19.94
CA GLU A 169 5.80 -3.29 19.77
C GLU A 169 5.27 -2.05 19.05
N CYS A 170 4.51 -2.25 17.96
CA CYS A 170 3.81 -1.17 17.25
C CYS A 170 2.82 -0.45 18.19
N TYR A 171 2.06 -1.20 18.99
CA TYR A 171 1.12 -0.64 19.96
C TYR A 171 1.83 0.23 21.00
N GLN A 172 2.93 -0.26 21.58
CA GLN A 172 3.71 0.50 22.56
C GLN A 172 4.31 1.76 21.94
N PHE A 173 4.79 1.68 20.70
CA PHE A 173 5.26 2.85 19.96
C PHE A 173 4.14 3.88 19.78
N LEU A 174 2.96 3.48 19.29
CA LEU A 174 1.83 4.39 19.08
C LEU A 174 1.34 5.05 20.37
N LYS A 175 1.36 4.32 21.49
CA LYS A 175 1.04 4.87 22.82
C LYS A 175 2.04 5.92 23.28
N LYS A 176 3.32 5.77 22.95
CA LYS A 176 4.37 6.76 23.27
C LYS A 176 4.37 7.95 22.31
N HIS A 177 4.18 7.69 21.02
CA HIS A 177 4.16 8.70 19.97
C HIS A 177 3.02 9.70 20.13
N GLY A 178 1.84 9.20 20.55
CA GLY A 178 0.63 10.01 20.61
C GLY A 178 0.02 10.24 19.22
N GLY A 179 -1.04 11.04 19.16
CA GLY A 179 -1.76 11.34 17.91
C GLY A 179 -2.70 10.24 17.41
N THR A 180 -2.75 9.09 18.08
CA THR A 180 -3.66 7.98 17.75
C THR A 180 -4.65 7.73 18.87
N ILE A 181 -5.87 7.36 18.48
CA ILE A 181 -6.95 6.99 19.38
C ILE A 181 -7.47 5.61 19.01
N HIS A 182 -8.07 4.90 19.98
CA HIS A 182 -8.67 3.59 19.76
C HIS A 182 -7.74 2.57 19.07
N VAL A 183 -6.48 2.51 19.51
CA VAL A 183 -5.54 1.48 19.07
C VAL A 183 -5.91 0.16 19.75
N GLU A 184 -6.19 -0.86 18.94
CA GLU A 184 -6.59 -2.20 19.37
C GLU A 184 -5.78 -3.27 18.62
N VAL A 185 -5.51 -4.39 19.28
CA VAL A 185 -4.97 -5.61 18.66
C VAL A 185 -6.09 -6.64 18.65
N ALA A 186 -6.50 -7.06 17.46
CA ALA A 186 -7.60 -8.01 17.27
C ALA A 186 -7.16 -9.21 16.42
N ASP A 187 -7.85 -10.34 16.60
CA ASP A 187 -7.68 -11.56 15.80
C ASP A 187 -9.05 -12.08 15.35
N SER A 188 -9.10 -12.73 14.20
CA SER A 188 -10.33 -13.28 13.61
C SER A 188 -10.23 -14.80 13.49
N TRP A 189 -11.24 -15.52 13.96
CA TRP A 189 -11.31 -16.98 13.87
C TRP A 189 -12.42 -17.40 12.91
N LEU A 190 -12.08 -18.26 11.95
CA LEU A 190 -13.01 -18.74 10.94
C LEU A 190 -13.22 -20.25 11.09
N ARG A 191 -14.48 -20.67 11.16
CA ARG A 191 -14.87 -22.08 11.16
C ARG A 191 -15.93 -22.34 10.11
N GLU A 192 -15.67 -23.26 9.20
CA GLU A 192 -16.63 -23.72 8.21
C GLU A 192 -17.39 -24.94 8.74
N TYR A 193 -18.69 -25.00 8.45
CA TYR A 193 -19.57 -26.09 8.87
C TYR A 193 -20.10 -26.83 7.66
N GLN A 194 -20.06 -28.16 7.73
CA GLN A 194 -20.70 -29.00 6.73
C GLN A 194 -22.21 -29.01 6.95
N VAL A 195 -22.96 -28.36 6.07
CA VAL A 195 -24.43 -28.41 6.07
C VAL A 195 -24.88 -29.56 5.18
N ARG A 196 -25.36 -30.65 5.76
CA ARG A 196 -26.01 -31.76 5.05
C ARG A 196 -27.33 -32.09 5.72
N LEU A 197 -28.33 -32.46 4.91
CA LEU A 197 -29.59 -32.98 5.42
C LEU A 197 -29.33 -34.31 6.13
N SER A 198 -29.88 -34.49 7.33
CA SER A 198 -29.95 -35.80 7.96
C SER A 198 -30.83 -36.71 7.09
N LYS A 199 -30.29 -37.86 6.70
CA LYS A 199 -31.07 -38.93 6.06
C LYS A 199 -31.92 -39.65 7.11
#